data_AF-A0A7K3HDG6-F1
#
_entry.id   AF-A0A7K3HDG6-F1
#
_cell.length_a   1.000
_cell.length_b   1.000
_cell.length_c   1.000
_cell.angle_alpha   90.00
_cell.angle_beta   90.00
_cell.angle_gamma   90.00
#
_symmetry.space_group_name_H-M   'P 1'
#
loop_
_entity.id
_entity.type
_entity.pdbx_description
1 polymer ?
#
loop_
_entity_poly.entity_id
_entity_poly.type
_entity_poly.pdbx_seq_one_letter_code
_entity_poly.pdbx_strand_id
1 'polypeptide(L)'
;MEREKGFSQWLRRRPRGGARGRTAAEAAAADRENLLLAAVAAGFPLAEAAHPEGYGCSCDRIGCPTPGRHPVSFAWQTQATTDAEKIRKLLHDRPQANFITATGIDHDVLDVPAEAGLQALERLEAEGVEVGPVAESGDGGPLGRVLFFTATRGKPEDEDEWWPCELDCHPETMDEHPGLRWHCRGSYVLV
;
A
#
# COMPACT_ATOMS: atom_id res chain seq x y z
N MET A 1 -0.50 -8.61 33.92
CA MET A 1 0.42 -8.63 32.77
C MET A 1 -0.25 -7.81 31.67
N GLU A 2 -0.01 -6.51 31.70
CA GLU A 2 -0.49 -5.57 30.67
C GLU A 2 0.24 -5.86 29.36
N ARG A 3 -0.51 -6.17 28.30
CA ARG A 3 -0.01 -6.21 26.93
C ARG A 3 -0.16 -4.81 26.34
N GLU A 4 0.97 -4.24 25.95
CA GLU A 4 1.10 -2.86 25.50
C GLU A 4 0.25 -2.58 24.25
N LYS A 5 -0.51 -1.48 24.31
CA LYS A 5 -1.40 -0.95 23.28
C LYS A 5 -0.59 -0.25 22.17
N GLY A 6 0.21 -1.02 21.42
CA GLY A 6 1.19 -0.50 20.46
C GLY A 6 0.65 -0.21 19.05
N PHE A 7 -0.49 -0.78 18.64
CA PHE A 7 -0.88 -0.78 17.22
C PHE A 7 -1.56 0.51 16.73
N SER A 8 -2.23 1.26 17.61
CA SER A 8 -3.03 2.44 17.21
C SER A 8 -2.24 3.74 17.00
N GLN A 9 -0.92 3.73 17.21
CA GLN A 9 -0.06 4.93 17.01
C GLN A 9 0.52 5.07 15.60
N TRP A 10 0.46 4.03 14.77
CA TRP A 10 1.15 4.01 13.49
C TRP A 10 0.58 5.03 12.47
N LEU A 11 -0.70 5.40 12.60
CA LEU A 11 -1.41 6.24 11.62
C LEU A 11 -1.76 7.66 12.07
N ARG A 12 -1.34 8.09 13.26
CA ARG A 12 -1.55 9.48 13.75
C ARG A 12 -0.26 10.26 14.02
N ARG A 13 0.84 9.92 13.33
CA ARG A 13 2.06 10.75 13.35
C ARG A 13 2.25 11.48 12.03
N ARG A 14 1.52 12.60 11.86
CA ARG A 14 2.04 13.70 11.05
C ARG A 14 3.26 14.25 11.82
N PRO A 15 4.49 14.26 11.26
CA PRO A 15 5.65 14.73 12.01
C PRO A 15 5.47 16.23 12.29
N ARG A 16 5.04 16.56 13.52
CA ARG A 16 5.10 17.92 14.02
C ARG A 16 6.55 18.25 14.34
N GLY A 17 7.18 18.98 13.41
CA GLY A 17 8.21 19.98 13.63
C GLY A 17 9.46 19.55 14.41
N GLY A 18 10.58 19.43 13.71
CA GLY A 18 11.89 19.51 14.36
C GLY A 18 13.06 18.93 13.56
N ALA A 19 13.52 19.62 12.52
CA ALA A 19 14.88 19.41 12.00
C ALA A 19 15.45 20.74 11.50
N ARG A 20 16.26 21.40 12.32
CA ARG A 20 17.12 22.50 11.88
C ARG A 20 18.11 21.94 10.85
N GLY A 21 17.97 22.34 9.59
CA GLY A 21 19.02 22.20 8.57
C GLY A 21 18.77 21.26 7.39
N ARG A 22 17.63 20.56 7.31
CA ARG A 22 17.27 19.77 6.10
C ARG A 22 16.33 20.56 5.20
N THR A 23 16.51 20.44 3.89
CA THR A 23 15.53 20.93 2.91
C THR A 23 14.22 20.15 3.06
N ALA A 24 13.09 20.74 2.63
CA ALA A 24 11.79 20.07 2.67
C ALA A 24 11.80 18.75 1.87
N ALA A 25 12.56 18.69 0.77
CA ALA A 25 12.71 17.50 -0.06
C ALA A 25 13.45 16.36 0.66
N GLU A 26 14.54 16.66 1.36
CA GLU A 26 15.27 15.65 2.16
C GLU A 26 14.44 15.13 3.34
N ALA A 27 13.62 15.99 3.95
CA ALA A 27 12.69 15.57 4.99
C ALA A 27 11.62 14.63 4.42
N ALA A 28 11.01 14.97 3.28
CA ALA A 28 10.02 14.12 2.63
C ALA A 28 10.61 12.78 2.16
N ALA A 29 11.85 12.77 1.65
CA ALA A 29 12.54 11.55 1.27
C ALA A 29 12.80 10.63 2.48
N ALA A 30 13.24 11.21 3.61
CA ALA A 30 13.43 10.46 4.85
C ALA A 30 12.10 9.92 5.42
N ASP A 31 11.02 10.71 5.36
CA ASP A 31 9.70 10.27 5.80
C ASP A 31 9.18 9.11 4.93
N ARG A 32 9.38 9.19 3.61
CA ARG A 32 9.07 8.10 2.68
C ARG A 32 9.87 6.83 2.98
N GLU A 33 11.18 6.95 3.17
CA GLU A 33 12.00 5.78 3.55
C GLU A 33 11.50 5.15 4.85
N ASN A 34 11.20 5.98 5.87
CA ASN A 34 10.67 5.50 7.14
C ASN A 34 9.34 4.75 6.98
N LEU A 35 8.44 5.22 6.10
CA LEU A 35 7.18 4.56 5.81
C LEU A 35 7.38 3.19 5.16
N LEU A 36 8.28 3.10 4.17
CA LEU A 36 8.60 1.83 3.50
C LEU A 36 9.22 0.82 4.47
N LEU A 37 10.15 1.27 5.32
CA LEU A 37 10.76 0.43 6.34
C LEU A 37 9.77 -0.01 7.41
N ALA A 38 8.80 0.84 7.76
CA ALA A 38 7.74 0.47 8.68
C ALA A 38 6.78 -0.58 8.08
N ALA A 39 6.45 -0.46 6.79
CA ALA A 39 5.66 -1.48 6.09
C ALA A 39 6.38 -2.83 6.07
N VAL A 40 7.67 -2.84 5.73
CA VAL A 40 8.52 -4.04 5.79
C VAL A 40 8.55 -4.64 7.20
N ALA A 41 8.73 -3.81 8.22
CA ALA A 41 8.75 -4.25 9.62
C ALA A 41 7.40 -4.81 10.09
N ALA A 42 6.30 -4.36 9.47
CA ALA A 42 4.95 -4.90 9.68
C ALA A 42 4.69 -6.21 8.92
N GLY A 43 5.67 -6.70 8.15
CA GLY A 43 5.56 -7.93 7.37
C GLY A 43 4.95 -7.75 5.99
N PHE A 44 4.88 -6.52 5.47
CA PHE A 44 4.37 -6.28 4.11
C PHE A 44 5.50 -6.44 3.08
N PRO A 45 5.46 -7.48 2.22
CA PRO A 45 6.50 -7.70 1.21
C PRO A 45 6.39 -6.65 0.11
N LEU A 46 7.44 -5.85 -0.06
CA LEU A 46 7.47 -4.75 -1.02
C LEU A 46 8.23 -5.11 -2.30
N ALA A 47 7.70 -4.68 -3.44
CA ALA A 47 8.33 -4.74 -4.75
C ALA A 47 8.34 -3.35 -5.41
N GLU A 48 9.24 -3.17 -6.38
CA GLU A 48 9.35 -1.94 -7.15
C GLU A 48 8.13 -1.73 -8.06
N ALA A 49 7.62 -0.50 -8.05
CA ALA A 49 6.55 -0.04 -8.92
C ALA A 49 7.00 1.15 -9.75
N ALA A 50 6.36 1.29 -10.91
CA ALA A 50 6.57 2.43 -11.77
C ALA A 50 6.18 3.72 -11.04
N HIS A 51 6.77 4.84 -11.44
CA HIS A 51 6.45 6.16 -10.90
C HIS A 51 6.05 7.10 -12.04
N PRO A 52 5.32 8.20 -11.73
CA PRO A 52 5.06 9.24 -12.72
C PRO A 52 6.37 9.86 -13.22
N GLU A 53 6.52 9.99 -14.53
CA GLU A 53 7.68 10.62 -15.15
C GLU A 53 7.22 11.60 -16.23
N GLY A 54 7.51 12.90 -16.05
CA GLY A 54 7.00 13.95 -16.92
C GLY A 54 5.47 13.95 -17.01
N TYR A 55 4.94 13.73 -18.20
CA TYR A 55 3.49 13.58 -18.46
C TYR A 55 3.04 12.12 -18.60
N GLY A 56 3.93 11.16 -18.28
CA GLY A 56 3.73 9.73 -18.51
C GLY A 56 4.14 8.87 -17.34
N CYS A 57 4.57 7.65 -17.65
CA CYS A 57 4.95 6.62 -16.69
C CYS A 57 6.39 6.20 -16.93
N SER A 58 7.15 5.92 -15.87
CA SER A 58 8.53 5.43 -15.92
C SER A 58 8.70 4.02 -16.51
N CYS A 59 7.65 3.45 -17.12
CA CYS A 59 7.64 2.12 -17.73
C CYS A 59 7.84 2.14 -19.24
N ASP A 60 8.10 3.32 -19.81
CA ASP A 60 8.31 3.57 -21.25
C ASP A 60 7.13 3.19 -22.16
N ARG A 61 6.01 2.71 -21.61
CA ARG A 61 4.80 2.40 -22.37
C ARG A 61 4.08 3.69 -22.75
N ILE A 62 4.08 3.99 -24.04
CA ILE A 62 3.23 5.04 -24.63
C ILE A 62 1.76 4.70 -24.33
N GLY A 63 1.03 5.64 -23.72
CA GLY A 63 -0.37 5.42 -23.33
C GLY A 63 -0.53 4.42 -22.18
N CYS A 64 0.40 4.41 -21.21
CA CYS A 64 0.23 3.64 -19.97
C CYS A 64 -1.16 3.93 -19.34
N PRO A 65 -2.00 2.90 -19.11
CA PRO A 65 -3.34 3.09 -18.57
C PRO A 65 -3.35 3.46 -17.08
N THR A 66 -2.28 3.14 -16.35
CA THR A 66 -2.15 3.35 -14.90
C THR A 66 -0.80 3.98 -14.53
N PRO A 67 -0.52 5.24 -14.96
CA PRO A 67 0.79 5.84 -14.78
C PRO A 67 1.25 5.84 -13.32
N GLY A 68 2.39 5.22 -13.06
CA GLY A 68 3.01 5.15 -11.74
C GLY A 68 2.31 4.23 -10.73
N ARG A 69 1.39 3.36 -11.17
CA ARG A 69 0.55 2.53 -10.28
C ARG A 69 0.61 1.03 -10.54
N HIS A 70 1.67 0.56 -11.18
CA HIS A 70 1.84 -0.85 -11.51
C HIS A 70 3.28 -1.33 -11.21
N PRO A 71 3.48 -2.62 -10.95
CA PRO A 71 4.80 -3.21 -10.82
C PRO A 71 5.62 -3.01 -12.10
N VAL A 72 6.95 -2.86 -11.96
CA VAL A 72 7.84 -2.72 -13.11
C VAL A 72 8.13 -4.09 -13.75
N SER A 73 8.29 -5.12 -12.93
CA SER A 73 8.66 -6.47 -13.36
C SER A 73 7.46 -7.40 -13.35
N PHE A 74 7.31 -8.27 -14.36
CA PHE A 74 6.33 -9.37 -14.32
C PHE A 74 6.63 -10.40 -13.22
N ALA A 75 7.86 -10.42 -12.68
CA ALA A 75 8.26 -11.29 -11.58
C ALA A 75 8.03 -10.65 -10.20
N TRP A 76 7.24 -9.58 -10.11
CA TRP A 76 7.07 -8.78 -8.90
C TRP A 76 6.68 -9.61 -7.67
N GLN A 77 5.85 -10.64 -7.84
CA GLN A 77 5.43 -11.53 -6.74
C GLN A 77 6.64 -12.20 -6.08
N THR A 78 7.59 -12.66 -6.87
CA THR A 78 8.81 -13.33 -6.39
C THR A 78 9.90 -12.36 -5.95
N GLN A 79 9.81 -11.10 -6.39
CA GLN A 79 10.75 -10.04 -6.02
C GLN A 79 10.31 -9.29 -4.76
N ALA A 80 9.02 -9.36 -4.42
CA ALA A 80 8.48 -8.74 -3.22
C ALA A 80 9.18 -9.29 -1.97
N THR A 81 9.64 -8.39 -1.11
CA THR A 81 10.53 -8.76 0.00
C THR A 81 10.25 -7.93 1.24
N THR A 82 10.40 -8.56 2.41
CA THR A 82 10.42 -7.91 3.73
C THR A 82 11.86 -7.67 4.21
N ASP A 83 12.81 -7.55 3.29
CA ASP A 83 14.22 -7.33 3.61
C ASP A 83 14.51 -5.83 3.55
N ALA A 84 14.68 -5.22 4.73
CA ALA A 84 14.92 -3.79 4.88
C ALA A 84 16.15 -3.30 4.11
N GLU A 85 17.24 -4.10 4.04
CA GLU A 85 18.45 -3.69 3.35
C GLU A 85 18.25 -3.68 1.83
N LYS A 86 17.49 -4.64 1.28
CA LYS A 86 17.10 -4.63 -0.13
C LYS A 86 16.26 -3.41 -0.47
N ILE A 87 15.31 -3.05 0.39
CA ILE A 87 14.46 -1.87 0.18
C ILE A 87 15.26 -0.58 0.27
N ARG A 88 16.16 -0.42 1.24
CA ARG A 88 17.06 0.75 1.30
C ARG A 88 17.94 0.84 0.07
N LYS A 89 18.52 -0.27 -0.36
CA LYS A 89 19.35 -0.31 -1.57
C LYS A 89 18.55 0.09 -2.80
N LEU A 90 17.34 -0.46 -2.97
CA LEU A 90 16.47 -0.13 -4.09
C LEU A 90 16.08 1.34 -4.09
N LEU A 91 15.69 1.89 -2.92
CA LEU A 91 15.33 3.30 -2.80
C LEU A 91 16.53 4.23 -3.04
N HIS A 92 17.72 3.86 -2.56
CA HIS A 92 18.95 4.60 -2.83
C HIS A 92 19.28 4.61 -4.33
N ASP A 93 19.21 3.45 -4.99
CA ASP A 93 19.54 3.30 -6.40
C ASP A 93 18.46 3.92 -7.31
N ARG A 94 17.20 3.97 -6.85
CA ARG A 94 16.05 4.52 -7.57
C ARG A 94 15.16 5.38 -6.66
N PRO A 95 15.58 6.62 -6.32
CA PRO A 95 14.87 7.46 -5.36
C PRO A 95 13.43 7.84 -5.73
N GLN A 96 13.07 7.75 -7.02
CA GLN A 96 11.73 8.10 -7.49
C GLN A 96 10.79 6.90 -7.53
N ALA A 97 11.30 5.66 -7.52
CA ALA A 97 10.50 4.45 -7.69
C ALA A 97 9.41 4.30 -6.63
N ASN A 98 8.16 4.11 -7.06
CA ASN A 98 7.08 3.75 -6.14
C ASN A 98 7.26 2.30 -5.67
N PHE A 99 6.48 1.92 -4.66
CA PHE A 99 6.47 0.57 -4.15
C PHE A 99 5.04 0.03 -4.14
N ILE A 100 4.93 -1.26 -4.37
CA ILE A 100 3.71 -2.03 -4.15
C ILE A 100 3.96 -3.08 -3.08
N THR A 101 2.91 -3.44 -2.36
CA THR A 101 2.91 -4.61 -1.48
C THR A 101 2.16 -5.77 -2.15
N ALA A 102 2.73 -6.97 -2.10
CA ALA A 102 2.08 -8.18 -2.59
C ALA A 102 1.08 -8.70 -1.56
N THR A 103 -0.19 -8.84 -1.97
CA THR A 103 -1.29 -9.29 -1.08
C THR A 103 -1.53 -10.80 -1.18
N GLY A 104 -2.29 -11.36 -0.23
CA GLY A 104 -2.71 -12.76 -0.19
C GLY A 104 -1.68 -13.76 0.32
N ILE A 105 -0.60 -13.30 0.94
CA ILE A 105 0.37 -14.12 1.67
C ILE A 105 0.29 -13.81 3.16
N ASP A 106 0.62 -12.57 3.54
CA ASP A 106 0.60 -12.15 4.96
C ASP A 106 -0.61 -11.25 5.29
N HIS A 107 -1.12 -10.54 4.28
CA HIS A 107 -2.22 -9.59 4.41
C HIS A 107 -3.07 -9.55 3.14
N ASP A 108 -4.35 -9.23 3.32
CA ASP A 108 -5.25 -8.82 2.24
C ASP A 108 -5.62 -7.34 2.43
N VAL A 109 -6.14 -6.70 1.39
CA VAL A 109 -6.53 -5.28 1.43
C VAL A 109 -7.94 -5.09 0.89
N LEU A 110 -8.81 -4.50 1.70
CA LEU A 110 -10.10 -3.98 1.25
C LEU A 110 -9.90 -2.52 0.79
N ASP A 111 -10.06 -2.30 -0.51
CA ASP A 111 -9.90 -0.99 -1.15
C ASP A 111 -11.28 -0.33 -1.38
N VAL A 112 -11.51 0.79 -0.71
CA VAL A 112 -12.79 1.48 -0.59
C VAL A 112 -12.70 2.90 -1.15
N PRO A 113 -13.73 3.42 -1.85
CA PRO A 113 -13.77 4.83 -2.23
C PRO A 113 -13.66 5.73 -1.00
N ALA A 114 -12.89 6.83 -1.07
CA ALA A 114 -12.51 7.60 0.11
C ALA A 114 -13.71 8.04 0.97
N GLU A 115 -14.78 8.55 0.35
CA GLU A 115 -15.97 8.97 1.09
C GLU A 115 -16.58 7.83 1.92
N ALA A 116 -16.79 6.67 1.30
CA ALA A 116 -17.35 5.50 1.99
C ALA A 116 -16.37 4.93 3.03
N GLY A 117 -15.08 4.90 2.71
CA GLY A 117 -14.04 4.37 3.59
C GLY A 117 -13.83 5.21 4.84
N LEU A 118 -13.82 6.54 4.71
CA LEU A 118 -13.69 7.45 5.85
C LEU A 118 -14.93 7.37 6.76
N GLN A 119 -16.14 7.30 6.19
CA GLN A 119 -17.37 7.08 6.97
C GLN A 119 -17.35 5.72 7.70
N ALA A 120 -16.84 4.68 7.05
CA ALA A 120 -16.71 3.37 7.67
C ALA A 120 -15.70 3.39 8.82
N LEU A 121 -14.54 4.04 8.63
CA LEU A 121 -13.51 4.19 9.66
C LEU A 121 -14.05 4.95 10.89
N GLU A 122 -14.76 6.06 10.68
CA GLU A 122 -15.37 6.83 11.76
C GLU A 122 -16.36 5.99 12.59
N ARG A 123 -17.19 5.18 11.92
CA ARG A 123 -18.13 4.27 12.60
C ARG A 123 -17.41 3.18 13.39
N LEU A 124 -16.40 2.55 12.81
CA LEU A 124 -15.60 1.52 13.48
C LEU A 124 -14.90 2.08 14.73
N GLU A 125 -14.32 3.28 14.64
CA GLU A 125 -13.72 3.97 15.78
C GLU A 125 -14.77 4.31 16.87
N ALA A 126 -15.95 4.80 16.47
CA ALA A 126 -17.04 5.13 17.40
C ALA A 126 -17.60 3.90 18.13
N GLU A 127 -17.61 2.74 17.47
CA GLU A 127 -18.03 1.45 18.03
C GLU A 127 -16.93 0.79 18.87
N GLY A 128 -15.71 1.37 18.91
CA GLY A 128 -14.58 0.81 19.65
C GLY A 128 -14.00 -0.44 19.01
N VAL A 129 -14.23 -0.66 17.71
CA VAL A 129 -13.62 -1.75 16.95
C VAL A 129 -12.15 -1.41 16.73
N GLU A 130 -11.27 -2.34 17.10
CA GLU A 130 -9.85 -2.22 16.79
C GLU A 130 -9.66 -2.44 15.29
N VAL A 131 -9.34 -1.36 14.57
CA VAL A 131 -9.00 -1.42 13.15
C VAL A 131 -7.53 -1.73 12.97
N GLY A 132 -7.23 -2.54 11.96
CA GLY A 132 -5.87 -2.76 11.49
C GLY A 132 -5.28 -1.50 10.84
N PRO A 133 -4.13 -1.62 10.17
CA PRO A 133 -3.57 -0.53 9.39
C PRO A 133 -4.58 -0.05 8.33
N VAL A 134 -4.72 1.27 8.19
CA VAL A 134 -5.57 1.91 7.19
C VAL A 134 -4.76 2.97 6.47
N ALA A 135 -4.71 2.97 5.15
CA ALA A 135 -4.02 3.99 4.37
C ALA A 135 -5.01 4.78 3.48
N GLU A 136 -4.74 6.06 3.29
CA GLU A 136 -5.43 6.87 2.28
C GLU A 136 -4.53 7.02 1.06
N SER A 137 -5.08 6.84 -0.13
CA SER A 137 -4.41 7.01 -1.42
C SER A 137 -5.15 8.05 -2.26
N GLY A 138 -4.42 8.91 -2.98
CA GLY A 138 -5.01 9.83 -3.98
C GLY A 138 -5.45 11.19 -3.43
N ASP A 139 -4.85 11.66 -2.33
CA ASP A 139 -4.96 13.02 -1.78
C ASP A 139 -6.40 13.58 -1.64
N GLY A 140 -7.37 12.72 -1.32
CA GLY A 140 -8.78 13.12 -1.12
C GLY A 140 -9.50 13.62 -2.38
N GLY A 141 -8.94 13.40 -3.58
CA GLY A 141 -9.61 13.72 -4.83
C GLY A 141 -10.80 12.78 -5.15
N PRO A 142 -11.49 12.98 -6.28
CA PRO A 142 -12.61 12.10 -6.71
C PRO A 142 -12.22 10.63 -6.88
N LEU A 143 -10.92 10.38 -7.08
CA LEU A 143 -10.30 9.05 -7.21
C LEU A 143 -9.61 8.59 -5.92
N GLY A 144 -9.80 9.32 -4.83
CA GLY A 144 -9.24 9.01 -3.52
C GLY A 144 -9.82 7.71 -2.98
N ARG A 145 -8.99 6.94 -2.30
CA ARG A 145 -9.34 5.61 -1.77
C ARG A 145 -8.79 5.41 -0.38
N VAL A 146 -9.47 4.59 0.40
CA VAL A 146 -9.06 4.14 1.73
C VAL A 146 -8.86 2.63 1.69
N LEU A 147 -7.65 2.21 2.06
CA LEU A 147 -7.18 0.84 2.04
C LEU A 147 -7.19 0.30 3.47
N PHE A 148 -8.02 -0.71 3.75
CA PHE A 148 -8.03 -1.40 5.03
C PHE A 148 -7.22 -2.68 4.94
N PHE A 149 -6.12 -2.76 5.68
CA PHE A 149 -5.24 -3.92 5.72
C PHE A 149 -5.74 -4.90 6.77
N THR A 150 -5.89 -6.16 6.37
CA THR A 150 -6.32 -7.25 7.25
C THR A 150 -5.33 -8.39 7.17
N ALA A 151 -5.23 -9.19 8.24
CA ALA A 151 -4.58 -10.49 8.15
C ALA A 151 -5.22 -11.30 7.01
N THR A 152 -4.40 -12.05 6.26
CA THR A 152 -4.95 -12.86 5.17
C THR A 152 -5.90 -13.91 5.71
N ARG A 153 -6.93 -14.23 4.92
CA ARG A 153 -7.82 -15.36 5.21
C ARG A 153 -7.30 -16.68 4.64
N GLY A 154 -6.35 -16.63 3.70
CA GLY A 154 -5.80 -17.80 3.02
C GLY A 154 -4.52 -18.28 3.70
N LYS A 155 -4.62 -19.36 4.49
CA LYS A 155 -3.41 -20.11 4.85
C LYS A 155 -2.99 -21.00 3.67
N PRO A 156 -1.67 -21.17 3.41
CA PRO A 156 -1.19 -22.09 2.38
C PRO A 156 -1.64 -23.55 2.60
N GLU A 157 -1.97 -23.92 3.83
CA GLU A 157 -2.46 -25.27 4.18
C GLU A 157 -3.94 -25.54 3.78
N ASP A 158 -4.72 -24.50 3.47
CA ASP A 158 -6.13 -24.59 3.04
C ASP A 158 -6.30 -24.16 1.56
N GLU A 159 -5.32 -24.48 0.71
CA GLU A 159 -5.36 -24.15 -0.73
C GLU A 159 -6.53 -24.80 -1.49
N ASP A 160 -7.10 -25.89 -0.95
CA ASP A 160 -8.24 -26.58 -1.53
C ASP A 160 -9.59 -25.85 -1.31
N GLU A 161 -9.63 -24.87 -0.40
CA GLU A 161 -10.81 -24.02 -0.14
C GLU A 161 -10.68 -22.64 -0.81
N TRP A 162 -9.67 -22.47 -1.67
CA TRP A 162 -9.46 -21.26 -2.45
C TRP A 162 -10.52 -21.11 -3.53
N TRP A 163 -11.54 -20.30 -3.25
CA TRP A 163 -12.40 -19.76 -4.29
C TRP A 163 -11.71 -18.57 -4.95
N PRO A 164 -11.60 -18.52 -6.29
CA PRO A 164 -11.30 -17.26 -6.95
C PRO A 164 -12.42 -16.29 -6.58
N CYS A 165 -12.11 -15.30 -5.74
CA CYS A 165 -13.03 -14.20 -5.57
C CYS A 165 -13.07 -13.50 -6.94
N GLU A 166 -14.18 -13.60 -7.68
CA GLU A 166 -14.45 -12.73 -8.84
C GLU A 166 -14.67 -11.25 -8.44
N LEU A 167 -14.06 -10.83 -7.33
CA LEU A 167 -13.70 -9.46 -7.01
C LEU A 167 -12.23 -9.15 -7.36
N ASP A 168 -11.50 -10.13 -7.92
CA ASP A 168 -10.22 -9.95 -8.62
C ASP A 168 -10.47 -9.15 -9.91
N CYS A 169 -10.69 -7.85 -9.75
CA CYS A 169 -10.44 -6.93 -10.84
C CYS A 169 -8.92 -6.88 -11.02
N HIS A 170 -8.38 -7.64 -11.98
CA HIS A 170 -7.20 -7.19 -12.68
C HIS A 170 -7.45 -5.73 -13.05
N PRO A 171 -6.63 -4.76 -12.62
CA PRO A 171 -6.86 -3.39 -13.06
C PRO A 171 -6.49 -3.35 -14.55
N GLU A 172 -7.48 -3.18 -15.44
CA GLU A 172 -7.20 -2.51 -16.71
C GLU A 172 -7.23 -1.00 -16.51
N THR A 173 -8.19 -0.46 -15.74
CA THR A 173 -8.16 0.94 -15.26
C THR A 173 -8.87 1.19 -13.91
N MET A 174 -8.68 2.39 -13.33
CA MET A 174 -9.41 2.82 -12.12
C MET A 174 -10.89 3.13 -12.40
N ASP A 175 -11.22 3.51 -13.63
CA ASP A 175 -12.54 4.01 -14.01
C ASP A 175 -13.57 2.89 -14.23
N GLU A 176 -13.12 1.67 -14.56
CA GLU A 176 -13.99 0.53 -14.86
C GLU A 176 -14.75 -0.01 -13.64
N HIS A 177 -14.17 0.11 -12.44
CA HIS A 177 -14.76 -0.40 -11.20
C HIS A 177 -14.57 0.60 -10.05
N PRO A 178 -15.40 1.65 -9.95
CA PRO A 178 -15.25 2.66 -8.90
C PRO A 178 -15.65 2.15 -7.51
N GLY A 179 -16.32 0.99 -7.41
CA GLY A 179 -16.82 0.40 -6.17
C GLY A 179 -15.75 -0.19 -5.25
N LEU A 180 -16.15 -1.09 -4.36
CA LEU A 180 -15.25 -1.81 -3.44
C LEU A 180 -14.38 -2.82 -4.20
N ARG A 181 -13.12 -2.98 -3.80
CA ARG A 181 -12.20 -3.99 -4.34
C ARG A 181 -11.55 -4.77 -3.20
N TRP A 182 -11.30 -6.05 -3.42
CA TRP A 182 -10.60 -6.92 -2.46
C TRP A 182 -9.31 -7.42 -3.10
N HIS A 183 -8.18 -7.10 -2.49
CA HIS A 183 -6.86 -7.53 -2.96
C HIS A 183 -6.37 -8.69 -2.10
N CYS A 184 -6.27 -9.88 -2.70
CA CYS A 184 -5.75 -11.09 -2.07
C CYS A 184 -4.60 -11.69 -2.91
N ARG A 185 -4.53 -13.01 -3.08
CA ARG A 185 -3.39 -13.71 -3.71
C ARG A 185 -3.24 -13.26 -5.16
N GLY A 186 -2.02 -12.91 -5.54
CA GLY A 186 -1.73 -12.49 -6.91
C GLY A 186 -2.16 -11.04 -7.22
N SER A 187 -2.66 -10.32 -6.21
CA SER A 187 -2.96 -8.89 -6.30
C SER A 187 -1.91 -8.05 -5.58
N TYR A 188 -2.02 -6.73 -5.71
CA TYR A 188 -1.14 -5.76 -5.08
C TYR A 188 -1.86 -4.43 -4.84
N VAL A 189 -1.32 -3.63 -3.91
CA VAL A 189 -1.68 -2.22 -3.74
C VAL A 189 -0.41 -1.36 -3.62
N LEU A 190 -0.51 -0.07 -3.95
CA LEU A 190 0.58 0.88 -3.74
C LEU A 190 0.79 1.16 -2.24
N VAL A 191 2.05 1.42 -1.87
CA VAL A 191 2.50 1.77 -0.51
C VAL A 191 3.28 3.07 -0.51
#